data_AF-A0A060BV07-F1
#
_entry.id   AF-A0A060BV07-F1
#
_cell.length_a   1.000
_cell.length_b   1.000
_cell.length_c   1.000
_cell.angle_alpha   90.00
_cell.angle_beta   90.00
_cell.angle_gamma   90.00
#
_symmetry.space_group_name_H-M   'P 1'
#
loop_
_entity.id
_entity.type
_entity.pdbx_description
1 polymer ?
#
loop_
_entity_poly.entity_id
_entity_poly.type
_entity_poly.pdbx_seq_one_letter_code
_entity_poly.pdbx_strand_id
1 'polypeptide(L)'
;STSTGVGTSLKHFAANNQETERMRVSAQVTERALREIYLPAFEKAVTVAQPWTVMCSYNSINGVPSSQNTWLLTDVLRHEWGFQGLVVSDWGAVYDRVPAVKAGLDLEMPPNPGSAEAIIDAVRTGELDGAVLDERVRAVLTLVAKGEPILHLHEVADLD
;
A
#
# COMPACT_ATOMS: atom_id res chain seq x y z
N SER A 1 -3.77 -9.69 -14.67
CA SER A 1 -4.53 -10.96 -14.76
C SER A 1 -4.02 -11.91 -13.71
N THR A 2 -4.84 -12.26 -12.72
CA THR A 2 -4.58 -13.36 -11.78
C THR A 2 -5.39 -14.55 -12.27
N SER A 3 -4.75 -15.46 -13.00
CA SER A 3 -5.42 -16.54 -13.75
C SER A 3 -6.22 -17.52 -12.90
N THR A 4 -6.04 -17.50 -11.58
CA THR A 4 -6.73 -18.35 -10.60
C THR A 4 -7.76 -17.60 -9.75
N GLY A 5 -8.00 -16.32 -10.05
CA GLY A 5 -8.82 -15.44 -9.22
C GLY A 5 -8.09 -14.90 -7.98
N VAL A 6 -6.95 -15.46 -7.56
CA VAL A 6 -6.26 -15.03 -6.32
C VAL A 6 -5.42 -13.78 -6.55
N GLY A 7 -5.61 -12.74 -5.72
CA GLY A 7 -4.81 -11.52 -5.75
C GLY A 7 -3.34 -11.70 -5.37
N THR A 8 -2.45 -10.89 -5.94
CA THR A 8 -1.02 -10.85 -5.59
C THR A 8 -0.65 -9.52 -4.92
N SER A 9 0.39 -9.54 -4.09
CA SER A 9 0.99 -8.36 -3.47
C SER A 9 2.40 -8.11 -3.98
N LEU A 10 2.57 -7.09 -4.82
CA LEU A 10 3.86 -6.66 -5.34
C LEU A 10 4.67 -5.97 -4.24
N LYS A 11 5.95 -6.35 -4.02
CA LYS A 11 6.72 -5.92 -2.85
C LYS A 11 8.24 -5.90 -3.08
N HIS A 12 9.03 -5.21 -2.27
CA HIS A 12 8.63 -4.16 -1.31
C HIS A 12 8.84 -2.80 -1.97
N PHE A 13 7.78 -2.00 -2.06
CA PHE A 13 7.74 -0.74 -2.80
C PHE A 13 8.20 0.43 -1.90
N ALA A 14 9.39 1.01 -2.07
CA ALA A 14 10.47 0.69 -3.01
C ALA A 14 11.84 0.88 -2.33
N ALA A 15 12.91 0.62 -3.08
CA ALA A 15 14.30 0.83 -2.64
C ALA A 15 14.70 0.11 -1.33
N ASN A 16 14.04 -1.01 -1.02
CA ASN A 16 14.39 -1.87 0.12
C ASN A 16 15.48 -2.87 -0.30
N ASN A 17 16.72 -2.39 -0.48
CA ASN A 17 17.83 -3.18 -1.02
C ASN A 17 18.85 -3.62 0.05
N GLN A 18 18.62 -3.29 1.32
CA GLN A 18 19.47 -3.69 2.44
C GLN A 18 18.62 -4.13 3.64
N GLU A 19 19.05 -5.21 4.31
CA GLU A 19 18.36 -5.70 5.51
C GLU A 19 18.84 -4.99 6.79
N THR A 20 20.08 -4.51 6.82
CA THR A 20 20.64 -3.81 7.99
C THR A 20 19.85 -2.53 8.28
N GLU A 21 19.29 -2.43 9.48
CA GLU A 21 18.48 -1.30 9.95
C GLU A 21 17.31 -0.95 9.00
N ARG A 22 16.72 -1.93 8.30
CA ARG A 22 15.69 -1.70 7.28
C ARG A 22 14.44 -0.92 7.75
N MET A 23 14.17 -0.91 9.06
CA MET A 23 13.09 -0.13 9.69
C MET A 23 13.50 1.31 10.08
N ARG A 24 14.73 1.72 9.80
CA ARG A 24 15.27 3.04 10.20
C ARG A 24 16.11 3.68 9.11
N VAL A 25 16.67 2.89 8.21
CA VAL A 25 17.52 3.40 7.13
C VAL A 25 16.71 4.27 6.18
N SER A 26 17.34 5.36 5.75
CA SER A 26 16.84 6.24 4.70
C SER A 26 17.73 6.11 3.47
N ALA A 27 17.22 5.44 2.44
CA ALA A 27 17.89 5.32 1.16
C ALA A 27 18.00 6.70 0.51
N GLN A 28 19.24 7.19 0.34
CA GLN A 28 19.52 8.46 -0.33
C GLN A 28 19.69 8.21 -1.82
N VAL A 29 18.63 8.44 -2.60
CA VAL A 29 18.55 8.06 -4.01
C VAL A 29 17.95 9.21 -4.81
N THR A 30 18.60 9.61 -5.89
CA THR A 30 18.05 10.66 -6.77
C THR A 30 16.77 10.18 -7.44
N GLU A 31 15.85 11.10 -7.76
CA GLU A 31 14.64 10.73 -8.50
C GLU A 31 14.98 10.03 -9.82
N ARG A 32 16.01 10.50 -10.54
CA ARG A 32 16.50 9.83 -11.76
C ARG A 32 16.86 8.36 -11.50
N ALA A 33 17.61 8.07 -10.45
CA ALA A 33 17.96 6.69 -10.11
C ALA A 33 16.72 5.88 -9.68
N LEU A 34 15.78 6.48 -8.93
CA LEU A 34 14.50 5.84 -8.62
C LEU A 34 13.77 5.43 -9.90
N ARG A 35 13.59 6.37 -10.84
CA ARG A 35 12.85 6.14 -12.09
C ARG A 35 13.56 5.23 -13.07
N GLU A 36 14.89 5.24 -13.13
CA GLU A 36 15.65 4.43 -14.09
C GLU A 36 16.04 3.03 -13.58
N ILE A 37 16.12 2.83 -12.25
CA ILE A 37 16.67 1.59 -11.67
C ILE A 37 15.67 0.87 -10.75
N TYR A 38 15.10 1.58 -9.77
CA TYR A 38 14.35 0.93 -8.70
C TYR A 38 12.87 0.73 -9.03
N LEU A 39 12.28 1.68 -9.76
CA LEU A 39 10.85 1.72 -10.08
C LEU A 39 10.43 0.98 -11.36
N PRO A 40 11.25 0.80 -12.43
CA PRO A 40 10.79 0.22 -13.69
C PRO A 40 10.15 -1.17 -13.58
N ALA A 41 10.64 -2.02 -12.68
CA ALA A 41 10.04 -3.34 -12.46
C ALA A 41 8.62 -3.24 -11.86
N PHE A 42 8.42 -2.29 -10.93
CA PHE A 42 7.11 -2.02 -10.35
C PHE A 42 6.17 -1.38 -11.36
N GLU A 43 6.65 -0.36 -12.08
CA GLU A 43 5.90 0.31 -13.15
C GLU A 43 5.40 -0.72 -14.17
N LYS A 44 6.27 -1.61 -14.63
CA LYS A 44 5.90 -2.64 -15.60
C LYS A 44 4.82 -3.57 -15.06
N ALA A 45 4.96 -4.03 -13.81
CA ALA A 45 3.99 -4.91 -13.18
C ALA A 45 2.63 -4.22 -13.00
N VAL A 46 2.62 -2.96 -12.55
CA VAL A 46 1.41 -2.16 -12.36
C VAL A 46 0.70 -1.91 -13.69
N THR A 47 1.42 -1.35 -14.67
CA THR A 47 0.84 -0.93 -15.96
C THR A 47 0.40 -2.08 -16.85
N VAL A 48 1.01 -3.27 -16.73
CA VAL A 48 0.68 -4.44 -17.55
C VAL A 48 -0.29 -5.39 -16.86
N ALA A 49 -0.10 -5.65 -15.56
CA ALA A 49 -0.79 -6.76 -14.89
C ALA A 49 -1.84 -6.31 -13.86
N GLN A 50 -1.76 -5.07 -13.36
CA GLN A 50 -2.62 -4.50 -12.31
C GLN A 50 -2.72 -5.47 -11.10
N PRO A 51 -1.65 -5.62 -10.30
CA PRO A 51 -1.71 -6.45 -9.09
C PRO A 51 -2.81 -5.93 -8.16
N TRP A 52 -3.41 -6.82 -7.38
CA TRP A 52 -4.50 -6.42 -6.48
C TRP A 52 -3.99 -5.57 -5.33
N THR A 53 -2.76 -5.84 -4.88
CA THR A 53 -2.12 -5.06 -3.84
C THR A 53 -0.66 -4.73 -4.16
N VAL A 54 -0.18 -3.63 -3.57
CA VAL A 54 1.24 -3.25 -3.51
C VAL A 54 1.60 -3.09 -2.04
N MET A 55 2.71 -3.68 -1.61
CA MET A 55 3.21 -3.57 -0.25
C MET A 55 4.31 -2.52 -0.18
N CYS A 56 4.12 -1.45 0.59
CA CYS A 56 5.16 -0.44 0.80
C CYS A 56 6.27 -0.98 1.72
N SER A 57 7.51 -0.54 1.53
CA SER A 57 8.66 -1.00 2.31
C SER A 57 8.79 -0.36 3.69
N TYR A 58 9.65 -0.95 4.52
CA TYR A 58 10.04 -0.41 5.83
C TYR A 58 10.88 0.87 5.74
N ASN A 59 11.80 0.94 4.77
CA ASN A 59 12.80 2.00 4.72
C ASN A 59 12.18 3.35 4.37
N SER A 60 12.86 4.41 4.77
CA SER A 60 12.63 5.74 4.22
C SER A 60 13.33 5.88 2.86
N ILE A 61 12.81 6.76 2.02
CA ILE A 61 13.45 7.21 0.78
C ILE A 61 13.62 8.72 0.91
N ASN A 62 14.85 9.20 0.86
CA ASN A 62 15.19 10.62 1.00
C ASN A 62 14.56 11.29 2.25
N GLY A 63 14.51 10.55 3.36
CA GLY A 63 14.03 11.04 4.66
C GLY A 63 12.58 10.75 4.98
N VAL A 64 11.77 10.32 3.99
CA VAL A 64 10.34 10.07 4.17
C VAL A 64 10.06 8.56 4.23
N PRO A 65 9.41 8.05 5.29
CA PRO A 65 8.99 6.65 5.36
C PRO A 65 8.14 6.28 4.14
N SER A 66 8.39 5.12 3.52
CA SER A 66 7.67 4.73 2.30
C SER A 66 6.15 4.64 2.51
N SER A 67 5.71 4.25 3.72
CA SER A 67 4.29 4.24 4.12
C SER A 67 3.63 5.61 4.22
N GLN A 68 4.42 6.69 4.28
CA GLN A 68 3.97 8.08 4.43
C GLN A 68 4.39 8.96 3.24
N ASN A 69 4.87 8.35 2.16
CA ASN A 69 5.43 9.07 1.03
C ASN A 69 4.36 9.31 -0.06
N THR A 70 3.73 10.49 -0.04
CA THR A 70 2.69 10.87 -1.02
C THR A 70 3.19 10.83 -2.46
N TRP A 71 4.43 11.29 -2.70
CA TRP A 71 5.03 11.23 -4.03
C TRP A 71 5.10 9.79 -4.55
N LEU A 72 5.50 8.85 -3.68
CA LEU A 72 5.63 7.45 -4.05
C LEU A 72 4.26 6.76 -4.22
N LEU A 73 3.39 6.85 -3.21
CA LEU A 73 2.17 6.04 -3.11
C LEU A 73 0.97 6.63 -3.88
N THR A 74 0.95 7.95 -4.06
CA THR A 74 -0.15 8.65 -4.73
C THR A 74 0.30 9.20 -6.07
N ASP A 75 1.32 10.06 -6.12
CA ASP A 75 1.69 10.72 -7.37
C ASP A 75 2.23 9.73 -8.40
N VAL A 76 3.28 8.98 -8.06
CA VAL A 76 3.86 7.99 -8.98
C VAL A 76 2.93 6.78 -9.16
N LEU A 77 2.58 6.11 -8.06
CA LEU A 77 1.87 4.84 -8.15
C LEU A 77 0.44 4.98 -8.71
N ARG A 78 -0.36 5.94 -8.22
CA ARG A 78 -1.78 6.08 -8.61
C ARG A 78 -1.95 7.05 -9.77
N HIS A 79 -1.40 8.26 -9.68
CA HIS A 79 -1.66 9.29 -10.69
C HIS A 79 -0.89 9.05 -11.98
N GLU A 80 0.41 8.73 -11.90
CA GLU A 80 1.22 8.51 -13.11
C GLU A 80 1.01 7.11 -13.69
N TRP A 81 1.05 6.05 -12.87
CA TRP A 81 0.97 4.67 -13.37
C TRP A 81 -0.44 4.09 -13.43
N GLY A 82 -1.44 4.79 -12.88
CA GLY A 82 -2.83 4.34 -12.88
C GLY A 82 -3.06 3.07 -12.06
N PHE A 83 -2.37 2.90 -10.92
CA PHE A 83 -2.63 1.78 -10.02
C PHE A 83 -4.04 1.86 -9.42
N GLN A 84 -4.83 0.80 -9.60
CA GLN A 84 -6.23 0.71 -9.14
C GLN A 84 -6.43 -0.23 -7.94
N GLY A 85 -5.35 -0.78 -7.39
CA GLY A 85 -5.39 -1.69 -6.26
C GLY A 85 -5.26 -1.01 -4.91
N LEU A 86 -5.03 -1.85 -3.90
CA LEU A 86 -4.84 -1.46 -2.51
C LEU A 86 -3.34 -1.40 -2.15
N VAL A 87 -2.91 -0.37 -1.44
CA VAL A 87 -1.58 -0.29 -0.83
C VAL A 87 -1.65 -0.78 0.61
N VAL A 88 -0.84 -1.79 0.92
CA VAL A 88 -0.71 -2.39 2.25
C VAL A 88 0.67 -2.07 2.83
N SER A 89 0.79 -1.92 4.15
CA SER A 89 2.11 -1.75 4.77
C SER A 89 2.86 -3.08 4.87
N ASP A 90 4.19 -3.03 4.88
CA ASP A 90 4.95 -4.12 5.51
C ASP A 90 4.62 -4.19 7.01
N TRP A 91 4.93 -5.32 7.64
CA TRP A 91 4.47 -5.64 9.00
C TRP A 91 5.08 -4.70 10.04
N GLY A 92 4.33 -3.69 10.49
CA GLY A 92 4.78 -2.67 11.43
C GLY A 92 5.48 -1.47 10.78
N ALA A 93 5.34 -1.26 9.47
CA ALA A 93 5.98 -0.16 8.74
C ALA A 93 5.22 1.19 8.84
N VAL A 94 4.22 1.31 9.71
CA VAL A 94 3.44 2.54 9.90
C VAL A 94 3.89 3.24 11.18
N TYR A 95 4.64 4.33 11.03
CA TYR A 95 5.12 5.13 12.17
C TYR A 95 4.08 6.16 12.63
N ASP A 96 3.40 6.79 11.66
CA ASP A 96 2.29 7.71 11.91
C ASP A 96 1.14 7.40 10.93
N ARG A 97 -0.06 7.24 11.47
CA ARG A 97 -1.22 6.69 10.76
C ARG A 97 -1.90 7.76 9.92
N VAL A 98 -2.02 8.98 10.44
CA VAL A 98 -2.70 10.07 9.72
C VAL A 98 -1.91 10.47 8.47
N PRO A 99 -0.59 10.71 8.53
CA PRO A 99 0.23 10.93 7.34
C PRO A 99 0.22 9.74 6.39
N ALA A 100 0.19 8.49 6.88
CA ALA A 100 0.16 7.32 6.02
C ALA A 100 -1.15 7.23 5.21
N VAL A 101 -2.30 7.44 5.86
CA VAL A 101 -3.61 7.50 5.19
C VAL A 101 -3.66 8.63 4.16
N LYS A 102 -3.12 9.81 4.50
CA LYS A 102 -2.99 10.95 3.58
C LYS A 102 -2.09 10.65 2.39
N ALA A 103 -1.01 9.90 2.60
CA ALA A 103 -0.06 9.54 1.56
C ALA A 103 -0.60 8.52 0.56
N GLY A 104 -1.64 7.76 0.93
CA GLY A 104 -2.27 6.75 0.06
C GLY A 104 -2.14 5.31 0.53
N LEU A 105 -1.69 5.08 1.78
CA LEU A 105 -1.73 3.78 2.43
C LEU A 105 -3.19 3.43 2.79
N ASP A 106 -3.69 2.30 2.29
CA ASP A 106 -5.08 1.89 2.53
C ASP A 106 -5.22 0.89 3.69
N LEU A 107 -4.19 0.08 3.95
CA LEU A 107 -4.23 -0.97 4.98
C LEU A 107 -2.93 -1.04 5.78
N GLU A 108 -3.03 -0.72 7.07
CA GLU A 108 -1.97 -0.98 8.06
C GLU A 108 -1.95 -2.48 8.42
N MET A 109 -0.77 -3.08 8.37
CA MET A 109 -0.53 -4.47 8.76
C MET A 109 0.70 -4.58 9.67
N PRO A 110 0.66 -5.44 10.71
CA PRO A 110 -0.57 -5.99 11.29
C PRO A 110 -1.39 -4.87 11.97
N PRO A 111 -2.65 -5.14 12.35
CA PRO A 111 -3.43 -4.18 13.14
C PRO A 111 -2.69 -3.80 14.43
N ASN A 112 -2.65 -2.51 14.73
CA ASN A 112 -2.02 -1.98 15.93
C ASN A 112 -3.09 -1.38 16.87
N PRO A 113 -3.12 -1.74 18.17
CA PRO A 113 -4.03 -1.12 19.13
C PRO A 113 -3.96 0.41 19.10
N GLY A 114 -5.11 1.08 19.06
CA GLY A 114 -5.20 2.54 19.03
C GLY A 114 -5.17 3.17 17.64
N SER A 115 -4.85 2.42 16.58
CA SER A 115 -4.81 2.99 15.22
C SER A 115 -6.19 3.44 14.73
N ALA A 116 -7.24 2.67 15.00
CA ALA A 116 -8.60 3.04 14.60
C ALA A 116 -9.07 4.31 15.33
N GLU A 117 -8.84 4.39 16.63
CA GLU A 117 -9.16 5.55 17.46
C GLU A 117 -8.44 6.81 16.98
N ALA A 118 -7.13 6.70 16.68
CA ALA A 118 -6.35 7.82 16.16
C ALA A 118 -6.91 8.35 14.82
N ILE A 119 -7.32 7.47 13.91
CA ILE A 119 -7.93 7.87 12.63
C ILE A 119 -9.32 8.49 12.85
N ILE A 120 -10.14 7.92 13.72
CA ILE A 120 -11.46 8.47 14.07
C ILE A 120 -11.33 9.88 14.64
N ASP A 121 -10.39 10.07 15.58
CA ASP A 121 -10.15 11.37 16.20
C ASP A 121 -9.63 12.37 15.18
N ALA A 122 -8.70 11.98 14.31
CA ALA A 122 -8.18 12.85 13.24
C ALA A 122 -9.28 13.31 12.27
N VAL A 123 -10.25 12.45 11.94
CA VAL A 123 -11.41 12.88 11.13
C VAL A 123 -12.30 13.84 11.90
N ARG A 124 -12.59 13.55 13.18
CA ARG A 124 -13.44 14.40 14.03
C ARG A 124 -12.86 15.79 14.25
N THR A 125 -11.54 15.90 14.38
CA THR A 125 -10.83 17.17 14.58
C THR A 125 -10.58 17.93 13.26
N GLY A 126 -10.83 17.30 12.11
CA GLY A 126 -10.55 17.85 10.80
C GLY A 126 -9.08 17.77 10.38
N GLU A 127 -8.23 17.07 11.15
CA GLU A 127 -6.86 16.78 10.76
C GLU A 127 -6.81 15.89 9.52
N LEU A 128 -7.74 14.94 9.40
CA LEU A 128 -7.92 14.06 8.25
C LEU A 128 -9.28 14.36 7.59
N ASP A 129 -9.27 14.67 6.29
CA ASP A 129 -10.51 14.79 5.53
C ASP A 129 -11.19 13.42 5.43
N GLY A 130 -12.48 13.36 5.78
CA GLY A 130 -13.29 12.15 5.66
C GLY A 130 -13.32 11.58 4.24
N ALA A 131 -13.24 12.44 3.22
CA ALA A 131 -13.17 11.99 1.83
C ALA A 131 -11.90 11.16 1.54
N VAL A 132 -10.77 11.54 2.14
CA VAL A 132 -9.51 10.78 2.01
C VAL A 132 -9.66 9.40 2.67
N LEU A 133 -10.30 9.34 3.84
CA LEU A 133 -10.58 8.06 4.50
C LEU A 133 -11.52 7.18 3.66
N ASP A 134 -12.58 7.76 3.09
CA ASP A 134 -13.55 7.06 2.24
C ASP A 134 -12.88 6.40 1.02
N GLU A 135 -11.87 7.06 0.43
CA GLU A 135 -11.08 6.47 -0.66
C GLU A 135 -10.29 5.24 -0.20
N ARG A 136 -9.63 5.30 0.96
CA ARG A 136 -8.88 4.17 1.52
C ARG A 136 -9.82 3.00 1.84
N VAL A 137 -10.96 3.27 2.47
CA VAL A 137 -11.98 2.26 2.79
C VAL A 137 -12.54 1.64 1.51
N ARG A 138 -12.79 2.44 0.47
CA ARG A 138 -13.26 1.93 -0.83
C ARG A 138 -12.25 0.97 -1.46
N ALA A 139 -10.95 1.23 -1.35
CA ALA A 139 -9.92 0.31 -1.85
C ALA A 139 -9.99 -1.05 -1.14
N VAL A 140 -10.17 -1.05 0.19
CA VAL A 140 -10.35 -2.28 0.99
C VAL A 140 -11.62 -3.02 0.58
N LEU A 141 -12.76 -2.34 0.52
CA LEU A 141 -14.03 -2.96 0.13
C LEU A 141 -14.00 -3.50 -1.30
N THR A 142 -13.31 -2.82 -2.21
CA THR A 142 -13.12 -3.29 -3.59
C THR A 142 -12.31 -4.59 -3.62
N LEU A 143 -11.27 -4.70 -2.78
CA LEU A 143 -10.49 -5.93 -2.65
C LEU A 143 -11.35 -7.08 -2.10
N VAL A 144 -12.14 -6.83 -1.06
CA VAL A 144 -13.07 -7.83 -0.48
C VAL A 144 -14.05 -8.31 -1.54
N ALA A 145 -14.73 -7.40 -2.24
CA ALA A 145 -15.68 -7.74 -3.30
C ALA A 145 -15.04 -8.52 -4.46
N LYS A 146 -13.77 -8.23 -4.79
CA LYS A 146 -13.02 -9.01 -5.80
C LYS A 146 -12.71 -10.44 -5.32
N GLY A 147 -12.47 -10.64 -4.03
CA GLY A 147 -12.12 -11.94 -3.45
C GLY A 147 -13.33 -12.80 -3.03
N GLU A 148 -14.46 -12.19 -2.72
CA GLU A 148 -15.67 -12.85 -2.20
C GLU A 148 -16.14 -14.05 -3.05
N PRO A 149 -16.21 -13.99 -4.39
CA PRO A 149 -16.65 -15.14 -5.19
C PRO A 149 -15.76 -16.38 -5.03
N ILE A 150 -14.49 -16.21 -4.64
CA ILE A 150 -13.53 -17.30 -4.49
C ILE A 150 -13.68 -17.95 -3.12
N LEU A 151 -13.94 -17.17 -2.08
CA LEU A 151 -14.15 -17.68 -0.73
C LEU A 151 -15.36 -18.64 -0.68
N HIS A 152 -16.44 -18.28 -1.38
CA HIS A 152 -17.63 -19.15 -1.46
C HIS A 152 -17.43 -20.40 -2.33
N LEU A 153 -16.52 -20.38 -3.31
CA LEU A 153 -16.19 -21.59 -4.07
C LEU A 153 -15.47 -22.63 -3.20
N HIS A 154 -14.72 -22.20 -2.18
CA HIS A 154 -14.07 -23.12 -1.24
C HIS A 154 -15.05 -23.70 -0.21
N GLU A 155 -16.03 -22.93 0.27
CA GLU A 155 -17.05 -23.45 1.20
C GLU A 155 -17.93 -24.56 0.59
N VAL A 156 -18.18 -24.51 -0.73
CA VAL A 156 -18.97 -25.54 -1.43
C VAL A 156 -18.12 -26.75 -1.79
N ALA A 157 -16.82 -26.57 -2.07
CA ALA A 157 -15.91 -27.66 -2.40
C ALA A 157 -15.48 -28.50 -1.19
N ASP A 158 -15.59 -27.97 0.03
CA ASP A 158 -15.31 -28.69 1.29
C ASP A 158 -16.52 -29.50 1.82
N LEU A 159 -17.63 -29.56 1.05
CA LEU A 159 -18.86 -30.32 1.40
C LEU A 159 -19.06 -31.62 0.59
N ASP A 160 -18.08 -32.01 -0.23
CA ASP A 160 -18.02 -33.28 -0.98
C ASP A 160 -16.88 -34.18 -0.46
#